data_AF-A0A7K0J524-F1
#
_entry.id   AF-A0A7K0J524-F1
#
_cell.length_a   1.000
_cell.length_b   1.000
_cell.length_c   1.000
_cell.angle_alpha   90.00
_cell.angle_beta   90.00
_cell.angle_gamma   90.00
#
_symmetry.space_group_name_H-M   'P 1'
#
loop_
_entity.id
_entity.type
_entity.pdbx_description
1 polymer ?
#
loop_
_entity_poly.entity_id
_entity_poly.type
_entity_poly.pdbx_seq_one_letter_code
_entity_poly.pdbx_strand_id
1 'polypeptide(L)'
;MREMTPTETARTIMFVIPVSRLTGTTEDQRRTLVENLTSRAQVKLWGLILHDRDDATATAPHWQGVLHTTKALPASRFRQWLPGCEPVQKVSGGHRGLLDTMGYLTHENEPPEAHKHVYDAEEVSATPGWDWYGEWTEVLNCRLERERRSLDRSRPSRSAVLAAVRDGSMSAEDGFHHGVSNMRQLRQLRAAALRDIRPADLPPVRVNFYVQVPDTVHPSMQNLVEALARTLADDGRFFRIRTHGRFGDGKEADGYDGESVLLMTADDLDLWGAHFSLGFEESGPMGTLTDVFTMLSARPEPCRITTTHGQTQLIHKHTVIFGTQPFERFRASLEYRYAMVIKDAHGQAAASLPIVVPVDASGFTVNVSSRFATGRGELDGYVTSERYRLVLADAVKAARALPESDRAEAVAEIEARQTAPIVTAGDSVAERMADEDSITKEEYLARFSDISQPISEFFAPTRDSQ
;
A
#
# COMPACT_ATOMS: atom_id res chain seq x y z
N MET A 1 -31.63 18.79 3.42
CA MET A 1 -33.08 19.10 3.41
C MET A 1 -33.38 20.11 4.51
N ARG A 2 -34.49 20.86 4.45
CA ARG A 2 -34.87 21.82 5.51
C ARG A 2 -36.36 21.75 5.79
N GLU A 3 -36.77 21.78 7.05
CA GLU A 3 -38.18 21.87 7.41
C GLU A 3 -38.83 23.14 6.83
N MET A 4 -40.03 22.98 6.29
CA MET A 4 -40.78 24.07 5.68
C MET A 4 -41.52 24.90 6.74
N THR A 5 -41.39 26.22 6.64
CA THR A 5 -42.31 27.11 7.38
C THR A 5 -43.72 27.00 6.81
N PRO A 6 -44.79 27.33 7.58
CA PRO A 6 -46.18 27.16 7.13
C PRO A 6 -46.53 27.86 5.80
N THR A 7 -45.88 28.98 5.51
CA THR A 7 -46.10 29.79 4.29
C THR A 7 -45.11 29.46 3.17
N GLU A 8 -44.08 28.65 3.44
CA GLU A 8 -43.10 28.27 2.43
C GLU A 8 -43.73 27.33 1.39
N THR A 9 -43.36 27.51 0.12
CA THR A 9 -43.79 26.64 -0.97
C THR A 9 -42.65 25.80 -1.53
N ALA A 10 -42.97 24.59 -1.96
CA ALA A 10 -42.02 23.66 -2.56
C ALA A 10 -42.70 22.81 -3.64
N ARG A 11 -41.92 22.39 -4.64
CA ARG A 11 -42.36 21.39 -5.64
C ARG A 11 -42.01 19.96 -5.24
N THR A 12 -40.91 19.77 -4.53
CA THR A 12 -40.49 18.48 -4.03
C THR A 12 -40.39 18.56 -2.51
N ILE A 13 -41.01 17.61 -1.83
CA ILE A 13 -40.93 17.49 -0.37
C ILE A 13 -40.58 16.06 0.03
N MET A 14 -39.91 15.93 1.16
CA MET A 14 -39.82 14.69 1.93
C MET A 14 -40.74 14.82 3.14
N PHE A 15 -41.36 13.72 3.53
CA PHE A 15 -42.25 13.68 4.69
C PHE A 15 -42.03 12.38 5.46
N VAL A 16 -42.33 12.45 6.76
CA VAL A 16 -42.31 11.32 7.68
C VAL A 16 -43.64 11.24 8.40
N ILE A 17 -44.21 10.04 8.49
CA ILE A 17 -45.46 9.76 9.22
C ILE A 17 -45.22 8.58 10.17
N PRO A 18 -45.15 8.80 11.49
CA PRO A 18 -45.09 7.71 12.45
C PRO A 18 -46.25 6.73 12.25
N VAL A 19 -45.97 5.42 12.30
CA VAL A 19 -46.99 4.37 12.17
C VAL A 19 -48.10 4.54 13.21
N SER A 20 -47.75 5.02 14.41
CA SER A 20 -48.68 5.29 15.52
C SER A 20 -49.71 6.40 15.25
N ARG A 21 -49.49 7.24 14.23
CA ARG A 21 -50.43 8.31 13.84
C ARG A 21 -51.45 7.85 12.79
N LEU A 22 -51.32 6.63 12.27
CA LEU A 22 -52.21 6.05 11.28
C LEU A 22 -53.02 4.90 11.89
N THR A 23 -54.22 4.67 11.35
CA THR A 23 -55.09 3.57 11.78
C THR A 23 -54.95 2.37 10.85
N GLY A 24 -55.28 1.18 11.34
CA GLY A 24 -55.22 -0.07 10.56
C GLY A 24 -53.87 -0.77 10.59
N THR A 25 -53.75 -1.86 9.84
CA THR A 25 -52.49 -2.61 9.68
C THR A 25 -51.48 -1.84 8.82
N THR A 26 -50.20 -2.19 8.86
CA THR A 26 -49.17 -1.56 7.99
C THR A 26 -49.54 -1.68 6.50
N GLU A 27 -50.16 -2.78 6.10
CA GLU A 27 -50.65 -2.96 4.73
C GLU A 27 -51.84 -2.05 4.39
N ASP A 28 -52.78 -1.85 5.32
CA ASP A 28 -53.88 -0.89 5.14
C ASP A 28 -53.36 0.55 5.05
N GLN A 29 -52.36 0.88 5.88
CA GLN A 29 -51.68 2.18 5.86
C GLN A 29 -50.98 2.41 4.53
N ARG A 30 -50.17 1.44 4.07
CA ARG A 30 -49.48 1.48 2.77
C ARG A 30 -50.48 1.74 1.65
N ARG A 31 -51.54 0.94 1.57
CA ARG A 31 -52.58 1.05 0.55
C ARG A 31 -53.21 2.44 0.55
N THR A 32 -53.61 2.93 1.72
CA THR A 32 -54.24 4.25 1.88
C THR A 32 -53.30 5.38 1.44
N LEU A 33 -52.02 5.32 1.81
CA LEU A 33 -51.02 6.31 1.44
C LEU A 33 -50.74 6.29 -0.07
N VAL A 34 -50.57 5.11 -0.66
CA VAL A 34 -50.35 4.92 -2.10
C VAL A 34 -51.54 5.43 -2.92
N GLU A 35 -52.77 5.08 -2.54
CA GLU A 35 -53.99 5.57 -3.17
C GLU A 35 -54.10 7.09 -3.08
N ASN A 36 -53.77 7.64 -1.92
CA ASN A 36 -53.76 9.09 -1.67
C ASN A 36 -52.75 9.80 -2.59
N LEU A 37 -51.51 9.31 -2.68
CA LEU A 37 -50.48 9.89 -3.53
C LEU A 37 -50.81 9.76 -5.02
N THR A 38 -51.36 8.62 -5.44
CA THR A 38 -51.65 8.31 -6.85
C THR A 38 -52.90 9.02 -7.38
N SER A 39 -53.93 9.18 -6.57
CA SER A 39 -55.20 9.82 -6.98
C SER A 39 -55.10 11.33 -7.21
N ARG A 40 -53.98 11.97 -6.81
CA ARG A 40 -53.83 13.43 -6.85
C ARG A 40 -53.24 13.88 -8.18
N ALA A 41 -54.06 14.50 -9.02
CA ALA A 41 -53.65 15.08 -10.30
C ALA A 41 -52.46 16.07 -10.21
N GLN A 42 -52.23 16.67 -9.03
CA GLN A 42 -51.12 17.60 -8.80
C GLN A 42 -49.78 16.90 -8.54
N VAL A 43 -49.80 15.65 -8.07
CA VAL A 43 -48.62 14.82 -7.81
C VAL A 43 -48.19 14.17 -9.12
N LYS A 44 -46.90 14.23 -9.42
CA LYS A 44 -46.32 13.71 -10.66
C LYS A 44 -45.48 12.46 -10.41
N LEU A 45 -44.65 12.50 -9.38
CA LEU A 45 -43.81 11.40 -8.95
C LEU A 45 -43.85 11.31 -7.43
N TRP A 46 -43.71 10.11 -6.89
CA TRP A 46 -43.64 9.84 -5.46
C TRP A 46 -42.95 8.51 -5.18
N GLY A 47 -42.36 8.41 -4.00
CA GLY A 47 -41.79 7.19 -3.42
C GLY A 47 -42.14 7.11 -1.93
N LEU A 48 -42.32 5.90 -1.42
CA LEU A 48 -42.77 5.61 -0.07
C LEU A 48 -42.20 4.28 0.42
N ILE A 49 -41.59 4.27 1.60
CA ILE A 49 -41.08 3.07 2.27
C ILE A 49 -41.48 3.07 3.75
N LEU A 50 -41.55 1.89 4.36
CA LEU A 50 -41.66 1.72 5.80
C LEU A 50 -40.26 1.56 6.40
N HIS A 51 -39.89 2.44 7.32
CA HIS A 51 -38.69 2.31 8.13
C HIS A 51 -39.07 1.69 9.48
N ASP A 52 -38.86 0.39 9.62
CA ASP A 52 -39.17 -0.41 10.81
C ASP A 52 -37.99 -1.21 11.37
N ARG A 53 -36.85 -1.20 10.67
CA ARG A 53 -35.60 -1.91 11.02
C ARG A 53 -34.46 -0.98 11.40
N ASP A 54 -34.72 0.32 11.47
CA ASP A 54 -33.76 1.27 12.00
C ASP A 54 -33.54 1.02 13.49
N ASP A 55 -32.32 1.30 13.97
CA ASP A 55 -31.87 0.90 15.30
C ASP A 55 -32.89 1.30 16.40
N ALA A 56 -33.42 0.30 17.12
CA ALA A 56 -34.64 0.42 17.93
C ALA A 56 -34.53 1.41 19.11
N THR A 57 -33.33 1.90 19.38
CA THR A 57 -33.05 2.92 20.41
C THR A 57 -33.16 4.36 19.89
N ALA A 58 -33.24 4.58 18.57
CA ALA A 58 -33.15 5.90 17.95
C ALA A 58 -34.45 6.39 17.28
N THR A 59 -35.26 5.52 16.65
CA THR A 59 -36.44 5.94 15.86
C THR A 59 -37.58 4.94 15.93
N ALA A 60 -38.80 5.42 16.23
CA ALA A 60 -40.00 4.59 16.15
C ALA A 60 -40.36 4.28 14.68
N PRO A 61 -41.04 3.13 14.39
CA PRO A 61 -41.44 2.79 13.04
C PRO A 61 -42.26 3.90 12.36
N HIS A 62 -41.88 4.25 11.15
CA HIS A 62 -42.48 5.36 10.42
C HIS A 62 -42.47 5.15 8.91
N TRP A 63 -43.46 5.73 8.24
CA TRP A 63 -43.48 5.84 6.80
C TRP A 63 -42.64 7.05 6.39
N GLN A 64 -41.63 6.81 5.55
CA GLN A 64 -40.84 7.87 4.94
C GLN A 64 -41.17 7.94 3.46
N GLY A 65 -41.41 9.15 2.95
CA GLY A 65 -41.74 9.33 1.55
C GLY A 65 -41.27 10.65 0.98
N VAL A 66 -41.19 10.68 -0.35
CA VAL A 66 -40.90 11.86 -1.14
C VAL A 66 -41.97 12.01 -2.21
N LEU A 67 -42.36 13.24 -2.52
CA LEU A 67 -43.27 13.51 -3.63
C LEU A 67 -42.87 14.77 -4.39
N HIS A 68 -43.20 14.79 -5.67
CA HIS A 68 -42.97 15.88 -6.61
C HIS A 68 -44.28 16.34 -7.24
N THR A 69 -44.55 17.64 -7.22
CA THR A 69 -45.79 18.24 -7.73
C THR A 69 -45.57 19.12 -8.96
N THR A 70 -46.62 19.24 -9.77
CA THR A 70 -46.68 20.11 -10.97
C THR A 70 -46.35 21.57 -10.70
N LYS A 71 -46.77 22.10 -9.55
CA LYS A 71 -46.54 23.49 -9.12
C LYS A 71 -46.06 23.49 -7.67
N ALA A 72 -45.39 24.57 -7.26
CA ALA A 72 -45.00 24.72 -5.87
C ALA A 72 -46.24 24.89 -5.00
N LEU A 73 -46.34 24.14 -3.91
CA LEU A 73 -47.48 24.16 -2.99
C LEU A 73 -47.01 24.50 -1.57
N PRO A 74 -47.85 25.14 -0.74
CA PRO A 74 -47.51 25.49 0.62
C PRO A 74 -47.47 24.24 1.53
N ALA A 75 -46.68 24.29 2.60
CA ALA A 75 -46.58 23.20 3.59
C ALA A 75 -47.95 22.75 4.13
N SER A 76 -48.88 23.69 4.33
CA SER A 76 -50.24 23.40 4.79
C SER A 76 -51.01 22.48 3.84
N ARG A 77 -50.77 22.56 2.53
CA ARG A 77 -51.41 21.71 1.53
C ARG A 77 -50.91 20.27 1.61
N PHE A 78 -49.62 20.08 1.85
CA PHE A 78 -49.04 18.75 2.04
C PHE A 78 -49.52 18.11 3.33
N ARG A 79 -49.55 18.85 4.44
CA ARG A 79 -50.12 18.38 5.72
C ARG A 79 -51.60 18.01 5.62
N GLN A 80 -52.36 18.72 4.78
CA GLN A 80 -53.75 18.35 4.48
C GLN A 80 -53.84 17.01 3.73
N TRP A 81 -52.91 16.73 2.82
CA TRP A 81 -52.90 15.48 2.06
C TRP A 81 -52.40 14.30 2.86
N LEU A 82 -51.48 14.54 3.78
CA LEU A 82 -50.79 13.53 4.58
C LEU A 82 -51.00 13.84 6.07
N PRO A 83 -52.20 13.55 6.62
CA PRO A 83 -52.48 13.81 8.03
C PRO A 83 -51.45 13.10 8.92
N GLY A 84 -50.92 13.83 9.91
CA GLY A 84 -49.91 13.30 10.83
C GLY A 84 -48.46 13.42 10.34
N CYS A 85 -48.21 13.96 9.13
CA CYS A 85 -46.84 14.13 8.63
C CYS A 85 -46.09 15.26 9.34
N GLU A 86 -45.03 14.92 10.08
CA GLU A 86 -44.10 15.88 10.68
C GLU A 86 -42.71 15.25 10.82
N PRO A 87 -41.64 15.89 10.31
CA PRO A 87 -41.61 17.15 9.57
C PRO A 87 -41.97 17.01 8.08
N VAL A 88 -42.42 18.12 7.46
CA VAL A 88 -42.44 18.27 5.99
C VAL A 88 -41.20 19.05 5.60
N GLN A 89 -40.29 18.41 4.87
CA GLN A 89 -39.01 18.99 4.50
C GLN A 89 -38.97 19.31 3.02
N LYS A 90 -38.47 20.50 2.69
CA LYS A 90 -38.23 20.90 1.30
C LYS A 90 -37.00 20.19 0.76
N VAL A 91 -37.19 19.60 -0.42
CA VAL A 91 -36.12 18.99 -1.21
C VAL A 91 -35.68 19.99 -2.27
N SER A 92 -34.40 20.38 -2.20
CA SER A 92 -33.75 21.27 -3.16
C SER A 92 -33.17 20.47 -4.32
N GLY A 93 -32.90 21.10 -5.47
CA GLY A 93 -32.21 20.45 -6.59
C GLY A 93 -33.13 19.80 -7.65
N GLY A 94 -34.44 20.05 -7.61
CA GLY A 94 -35.38 19.62 -8.64
C GLY A 94 -35.49 18.09 -8.74
N HIS A 95 -35.48 17.56 -9.97
CA HIS A 95 -35.56 16.11 -10.24
C HIS A 95 -34.38 15.34 -9.64
N ARG A 96 -33.17 15.91 -9.67
CA ARG A 96 -31.99 15.27 -9.05
C ARG A 96 -32.12 15.17 -7.54
N GLY A 97 -32.62 16.22 -6.90
CA GLY A 97 -32.90 16.19 -5.46
C GLY A 97 -33.97 15.17 -5.10
N LEU A 98 -34.98 14.98 -5.95
CA LEU A 98 -35.98 13.91 -5.81
C LEU A 98 -35.29 12.53 -5.84
N LEU A 99 -34.44 12.26 -6.83
CA LEU A 99 -33.72 10.99 -6.95
C LEU A 99 -32.73 10.75 -5.80
N ASP A 100 -31.98 11.77 -5.36
CA ASP A 100 -31.11 11.66 -4.17
C ASP A 100 -31.93 11.31 -2.92
N THR A 101 -33.14 11.86 -2.80
CA THR A 101 -34.06 11.54 -1.71
C THR A 101 -34.61 10.12 -1.84
N MET A 102 -34.82 9.61 -3.07
CA MET A 102 -35.21 8.21 -3.28
C MET A 102 -34.15 7.24 -2.78
N GLY A 103 -32.87 7.45 -3.13
CA GLY A 103 -31.79 6.60 -2.59
C GLY A 103 -31.52 6.83 -1.09
N TYR A 104 -31.96 7.96 -0.53
CA TYR A 104 -32.00 8.14 0.93
C TYR A 104 -33.09 7.29 1.59
N LEU A 105 -34.19 6.95 0.90
CA LEU A 105 -35.22 6.05 1.42
C LEU A 105 -34.68 4.64 1.70
N THR A 106 -33.69 4.16 0.95
CA THR A 106 -33.09 2.82 1.16
C THR A 106 -31.83 2.85 2.03
N HIS A 107 -31.35 4.04 2.42
CA HIS A 107 -30.06 4.26 3.08
C HIS A 107 -28.83 3.81 2.28
N GLU A 108 -28.96 3.50 0.98
CA GLU A 108 -27.81 3.15 0.10
C GLU A 108 -26.83 4.32 -0.11
N ASN A 109 -27.27 5.57 0.11
CA ASN A 109 -26.43 6.76 0.03
C ASN A 109 -25.82 7.20 1.36
N GLU A 110 -26.12 6.52 2.47
CA GLU A 110 -25.62 6.91 3.78
C GLU A 110 -24.23 6.29 4.03
N PRO A 111 -23.32 6.99 4.73
CA PRO A 111 -22.01 6.45 5.05
C PRO A 111 -22.13 5.22 5.98
N PRO A 112 -21.18 4.27 5.93
CA PRO A 112 -21.20 3.08 6.79
C PRO A 112 -21.27 3.38 8.29
N GLU A 113 -20.78 4.55 8.72
CA GLU A 113 -20.82 4.98 10.13
C GLU A 113 -22.21 5.49 10.58
N ALA A 114 -23.19 5.63 9.69
CA ALA A 114 -24.53 6.10 10.03
C ALA A 114 -25.35 5.07 10.83
N HIS A 115 -24.90 3.81 10.93
CA HIS A 115 -25.55 2.71 11.66
C HIS A 115 -27.04 2.51 11.31
N LYS A 116 -27.48 2.90 10.10
CA LYS A 116 -28.84 2.70 9.63
C LYS A 116 -28.97 1.41 8.83
N HIS A 117 -30.14 0.78 8.92
CA HIS A 117 -30.44 -0.42 8.14
C HIS A 117 -30.60 -0.06 6.65
N VAL A 118 -29.91 -0.78 5.76
CA VAL A 118 -30.05 -0.63 4.31
C VAL A 118 -31.22 -1.48 3.82
N TYR A 119 -32.24 -0.85 3.21
CA TYR A 119 -33.45 -1.52 2.72
C TYR A 119 -33.31 -1.91 1.25
N ASP A 120 -34.03 -2.95 0.81
CA ASP A 120 -34.03 -3.34 -0.59
C ASP A 120 -34.88 -2.36 -1.43
N ALA A 121 -34.48 -2.14 -2.69
CA ALA A 121 -35.17 -1.21 -3.59
C ALA A 121 -36.63 -1.62 -3.87
N GLU A 122 -36.92 -2.93 -3.86
CA GLU A 122 -38.25 -3.51 -4.06
C GLU A 122 -39.22 -3.17 -2.92
N GLU A 123 -38.72 -2.74 -1.76
CA GLU A 123 -39.55 -2.32 -0.63
C GLU A 123 -40.12 -0.91 -0.80
N VAL A 124 -39.57 -0.13 -1.74
CA VAL A 124 -40.05 1.21 -2.07
C VAL A 124 -41.25 1.11 -3.00
N SER A 125 -42.42 1.52 -2.50
CA SER A 125 -43.57 1.81 -3.35
C SER A 125 -43.34 3.14 -4.08
N ALA A 126 -43.48 3.15 -5.40
CA ALA A 126 -43.29 4.36 -6.21
C ALA A 126 -44.41 4.56 -7.22
N THR A 127 -44.37 5.69 -7.92
CA THR A 127 -45.31 6.00 -9.02
C THR A 127 -45.34 4.86 -10.04
N PRO A 128 -46.53 4.33 -10.41
CA PRO A 128 -46.62 3.21 -11.34
C PRO A 128 -45.93 3.48 -12.69
N GLY A 129 -45.07 2.55 -13.11
CA GLY A 129 -44.33 2.65 -14.38
C GLY A 129 -43.09 3.55 -14.34
N TRP A 130 -42.71 4.09 -13.18
CA TRP A 130 -41.48 4.86 -13.01
C TRP A 130 -40.33 3.97 -12.55
N ASP A 131 -39.29 3.85 -13.39
CA ASP A 131 -38.02 3.21 -13.03
C ASP A 131 -37.12 4.19 -12.26
N TRP A 132 -37.50 4.45 -11.01
CA TRP A 132 -36.77 5.39 -10.16
C TRP A 132 -35.36 4.90 -9.82
N TYR A 133 -35.17 3.59 -9.68
CA TYR A 133 -33.90 3.00 -9.28
C TYR A 133 -32.88 3.13 -10.40
N GLY A 134 -33.26 2.77 -11.64
CA GLY A 134 -32.42 2.99 -12.82
C GLY A 134 -32.01 4.46 -13.00
N GLU A 135 -32.97 5.39 -12.90
CA GLU A 135 -32.68 6.84 -13.00
C GLU A 135 -31.75 7.33 -11.87
N TRP A 136 -31.92 6.83 -10.64
CA TRP A 136 -31.06 7.19 -9.52
C TRP A 136 -29.64 6.63 -9.69
N THR A 137 -29.50 5.36 -10.11
CA THR A 137 -28.21 4.74 -10.44
C THR A 137 -27.49 5.51 -11.56
N GLU A 138 -28.20 5.98 -12.58
CA GLU A 138 -27.61 6.84 -13.62
C GLU A 138 -27.09 8.17 -13.06
N VAL A 139 -27.82 8.81 -12.14
CA VAL A 139 -27.37 10.05 -11.48
C VAL A 139 -26.16 9.80 -10.58
N LEU A 140 -26.14 8.69 -9.85
CA LEU A 140 -25.02 8.26 -9.03
C LEU A 140 -23.78 7.99 -9.90
N ASN A 141 -23.93 7.24 -10.98
CA ASN A 141 -22.86 6.99 -11.96
C ASN A 141 -22.38 8.29 -12.61
N CYS A 142 -23.27 9.21 -12.97
CA CYS A 142 -22.87 10.53 -13.46
C CYS A 142 -22.11 11.35 -12.41
N ARG A 143 -22.40 11.18 -11.12
CA ARG A 143 -21.70 11.85 -10.01
C ARG A 143 -20.31 11.23 -9.82
N LEU A 144 -20.23 9.90 -9.74
CA LEU A 144 -18.97 9.16 -9.68
C LEU A 144 -18.10 9.45 -10.91
N GLU A 145 -18.68 9.54 -12.11
CA GLU A 145 -17.96 9.95 -13.32
C GLU A 145 -17.50 11.40 -13.25
N ARG A 146 -18.28 12.31 -12.68
CA ARG A 146 -17.86 13.72 -12.48
C ARG A 146 -16.77 13.83 -11.44
N GLU A 147 -16.82 13.05 -10.37
CA GLU A 147 -15.77 12.93 -9.36
C GLU A 147 -14.50 12.36 -10.01
N ARG A 148 -14.62 11.28 -10.78
CA ARG A 148 -13.55 10.70 -11.60
C ARG A 148 -12.98 11.69 -12.62
N ARG A 149 -13.82 12.49 -13.27
CA ARG A 149 -13.41 13.57 -14.19
C ARG A 149 -12.89 14.82 -13.48
N SER A 150 -13.25 15.03 -12.21
CA SER A 150 -12.71 16.12 -11.38
C SER A 150 -11.32 15.76 -10.84
N LEU A 151 -11.10 14.48 -10.53
CA LEU A 151 -9.77 13.87 -10.37
C LEU A 151 -8.97 13.99 -11.68
N ASP A 152 -9.60 13.89 -12.85
CA ASP A 152 -8.96 14.11 -14.15
C ASP A 152 -8.63 15.60 -14.44
N ARG A 153 -9.36 16.55 -13.83
CA ARG A 153 -9.07 18.01 -13.89
C ARG A 153 -8.00 18.47 -12.88
N SER A 154 -7.50 17.59 -12.02
CA SER A 154 -6.39 17.88 -11.10
C SER A 154 -5.03 17.49 -11.67
N ARG A 155 -4.87 17.34 -12.99
CA ARG A 155 -3.52 17.20 -13.55
C ARG A 155 -2.72 18.47 -13.20
N PRO A 156 -1.62 18.34 -12.43
CA PRO A 156 -0.79 19.48 -12.11
C PRO A 156 -0.33 20.11 -13.43
N SER A 157 -0.23 21.44 -13.49
CA SER A 157 0.33 22.08 -14.69
C SER A 157 1.70 21.47 -15.00
N ARG A 158 2.11 21.42 -16.28
CA ARG A 158 3.46 20.95 -16.65
C ARG A 158 4.56 21.56 -15.79
N SER A 159 4.44 22.85 -15.47
CA SER A 159 5.40 23.56 -14.59
C SER A 159 5.40 23.01 -13.16
N ALA A 160 4.22 22.73 -12.61
CA ALA A 160 4.07 22.12 -11.28
C ALA A 160 4.62 20.70 -11.24
N VAL A 161 4.37 19.89 -12.28
CA VAL A 161 4.95 18.53 -12.40
C VAL A 161 6.48 18.60 -12.46
N LEU A 162 7.04 19.46 -13.31
CA LEU A 162 8.50 19.60 -13.42
C LEU A 162 9.12 20.14 -12.12
N ALA A 163 8.43 21.02 -11.39
CA ALA A 163 8.87 21.50 -10.08
C ALA A 163 8.89 20.38 -9.05
N ALA A 164 7.82 19.59 -8.97
CA ALA A 164 7.70 18.45 -8.04
C ALA A 164 8.74 17.35 -8.32
N VAL A 165 9.09 17.10 -9.58
CA VAL A 165 10.17 16.15 -9.90
C VAL A 165 11.55 16.72 -9.51
N ARG A 166 11.74 18.03 -9.68
CA ARG A 166 13.00 18.72 -9.35
C ARG A 166 13.24 18.86 -7.85
N ASP A 167 12.19 19.06 -7.04
CA ASP A 167 12.31 19.16 -5.59
C ASP A 167 12.31 17.79 -4.89
N GLY A 168 12.08 16.71 -5.65
CA GLY A 168 12.15 15.33 -5.18
C GLY A 168 10.84 14.78 -4.66
N SER A 169 9.76 15.56 -4.62
CA SER A 169 8.42 15.13 -4.16
C SER A 169 7.67 14.23 -5.15
N MET A 170 8.15 14.12 -6.40
CA MET A 170 7.56 13.28 -7.45
C MET A 170 8.63 12.49 -8.20
N SER A 171 8.30 11.26 -8.59
CA SER A 171 9.16 10.42 -9.44
C SER A 171 9.11 10.88 -10.90
N ALA A 172 10.12 10.56 -11.70
CA ALA A 172 10.10 10.83 -13.13
C ALA A 172 8.98 10.06 -13.85
N GLU A 173 8.69 8.84 -13.40
CA GLU A 173 7.57 8.03 -13.91
C GLU A 173 6.20 8.68 -13.63
N ASP A 174 5.96 9.13 -12.40
CA ASP A 174 4.72 9.84 -12.03
C ASP A 174 4.56 11.12 -12.85
N GLY A 175 5.65 11.87 -13.04
CA GLY A 175 5.64 13.07 -13.87
C GLY A 175 5.25 12.78 -15.33
N PHE A 176 5.64 11.63 -15.86
CA PHE A 176 5.22 11.18 -17.18
C PHE A 176 3.73 10.82 -17.21
N HIS A 177 3.22 10.10 -16.20
CA HIS A 177 1.80 9.78 -16.04
C HIS A 177 0.91 11.03 -15.89
N HIS A 178 1.45 12.11 -15.30
CA HIS A 178 0.80 13.41 -15.21
C HIS A 178 0.85 14.24 -16.51
N GLY A 179 1.40 13.69 -17.61
CA GLY A 179 1.29 14.25 -18.96
C GLY A 179 2.54 14.99 -19.46
N VAL A 180 3.66 14.92 -18.76
CA VAL A 180 4.94 15.45 -19.26
C VAL A 180 5.59 14.41 -20.16
N SER A 181 5.50 14.60 -21.47
CA SER A 181 5.97 13.63 -22.47
C SER A 181 7.49 13.46 -22.58
N ASN A 182 8.29 14.37 -22.02
CA ASN A 182 9.76 14.32 -22.13
C ASN A 182 10.38 13.57 -20.95
N MET A 183 10.43 12.24 -21.05
CA MET A 183 11.03 11.37 -20.02
C MET A 183 12.49 11.72 -19.72
N ARG A 184 13.28 12.09 -20.73
CA ARG A 184 14.69 12.48 -20.54
C ARG A 184 14.81 13.70 -19.63
N GLN A 185 13.95 14.70 -19.81
CA GLN A 185 13.91 15.90 -18.95
C GLN A 185 13.53 15.53 -17.52
N LEU A 186 12.51 14.69 -17.33
CA LEU A 186 12.05 14.25 -16.01
C LEU A 186 13.17 13.51 -15.27
N ARG A 187 13.85 12.57 -15.93
CA ARG A 187 14.98 11.83 -15.35
C ARG A 187 16.18 12.73 -15.00
N GLN A 188 16.47 13.74 -15.81
CA GLN A 188 17.52 14.72 -15.48
C GLN A 188 17.19 15.52 -14.22
N LEU A 189 15.93 15.97 -14.09
CA LEU A 189 15.47 16.70 -12.91
C LEU A 189 15.48 15.80 -11.68
N ARG A 190 15.02 14.56 -11.82
CA ARG A 190 15.03 13.57 -10.73
C ARG A 190 16.45 13.24 -10.27
N ALA A 191 17.36 12.96 -11.20
CA ALA A 191 18.75 12.66 -10.88
C ALA A 191 19.39 13.81 -10.08
N ALA A 192 19.13 15.06 -10.48
CA ALA A 192 19.59 16.23 -9.74
C ALA A 192 18.96 16.33 -8.34
N ALA A 193 17.65 16.07 -8.21
CA ALA A 193 16.95 16.07 -6.92
C ALA A 193 17.54 15.03 -5.95
N LEU A 194 17.73 13.79 -6.43
CA LEU A 194 18.29 12.70 -5.64
C LEU A 194 19.73 12.97 -5.22
N ARG A 195 20.57 13.50 -6.12
CA ARG A 195 21.97 13.87 -5.85
C ARG A 195 22.10 14.87 -4.70
N ASP A 196 21.11 15.74 -4.53
CA ASP A 196 21.12 16.84 -3.56
C ASP A 196 20.53 16.42 -2.18
N ILE A 197 20.08 15.16 -2.04
CA ILE A 197 19.66 14.58 -0.74
C ILE A 197 20.86 14.56 0.21
N ARG A 198 20.68 15.14 1.40
CA ARG A 198 21.75 15.28 2.39
C ARG A 198 21.95 13.96 3.14
N PRO A 199 23.14 13.72 3.70
CA PRO A 199 23.39 12.51 4.51
C PRO A 199 22.38 12.30 5.65
N ALA A 200 21.92 13.38 6.29
CA ALA A 200 20.93 13.33 7.36
C ALA A 200 19.52 12.91 6.90
N ASP A 201 19.25 12.96 5.60
CA ASP A 201 17.98 12.58 4.99
C ASP A 201 18.03 11.16 4.39
N LEU A 202 19.18 10.47 4.48
CA LEU A 202 19.32 9.05 4.15
C LEU A 202 18.68 8.17 5.23
N PRO A 203 18.30 6.92 4.91
CA PRO A 203 17.83 6.01 5.94
C PRO A 203 18.89 5.81 7.04
N PRO A 204 18.47 5.63 8.30
CA PRO A 204 19.42 5.50 9.41
C PRO A 204 20.27 4.23 9.30
N VAL A 205 19.68 3.16 8.76
CA VAL A 205 20.33 1.86 8.54
C VAL A 205 19.90 1.28 7.21
N ARG A 206 20.73 0.40 6.64
CA ARG A 206 20.41 -0.44 5.47
C ARG A 206 20.47 -1.91 5.85
N VAL A 207 19.45 -2.65 5.46
CA VAL A 207 19.40 -4.10 5.64
C VAL A 207 19.46 -4.77 4.28
N ASN A 208 20.49 -5.58 4.06
CA ASN A 208 20.65 -6.33 2.82
C ASN A 208 20.38 -7.82 3.03
N PHE A 209 19.83 -8.43 2.00
CA PHE A 209 19.37 -9.81 1.98
C PHE A 209 20.14 -10.57 0.90
N TYR A 210 20.57 -11.78 1.22
CA TYR A 210 21.04 -12.74 0.22
C TYR A 210 20.04 -13.89 0.08
N VAL A 211 19.38 -14.00 -1.07
CA VAL A 211 18.44 -15.07 -1.39
C VAL A 211 19.14 -16.11 -2.27
N GLN A 212 19.52 -17.23 -1.66
CA GLN A 212 20.14 -18.34 -2.39
C GLN A 212 19.04 -19.17 -3.05
N VAL A 213 19.01 -19.16 -4.37
CA VAL A 213 18.10 -19.98 -5.17
C VAL A 213 18.84 -21.18 -5.78
N PRO A 214 18.19 -22.33 -6.04
CA PRO A 214 18.82 -23.43 -6.76
C PRO A 214 19.17 -23.04 -8.22
N ASP A 215 20.18 -23.69 -8.80
CA ASP A 215 20.57 -23.55 -10.22
C ASP A 215 19.38 -23.76 -11.19
N THR A 216 18.41 -24.60 -10.81
CA THR A 216 17.14 -24.73 -11.51
C THR A 216 16.15 -23.67 -10.99
N VAL A 217 16.05 -22.55 -11.68
CA VAL A 217 15.10 -21.49 -11.32
C VAL A 217 13.66 -21.97 -11.56
N HIS A 218 12.99 -22.41 -10.49
CA HIS A 218 11.55 -22.63 -10.53
C HIS A 218 10.83 -21.28 -10.48
N PRO A 219 9.73 -21.06 -11.22
CA PRO A 219 9.00 -19.79 -11.19
C PRO A 219 8.62 -19.31 -9.78
N SER A 220 8.32 -20.22 -8.85
CA SER A 220 8.06 -19.89 -7.43
C SER A 220 9.20 -19.14 -6.74
N MET A 221 10.45 -19.42 -7.10
CA MET A 221 11.63 -18.87 -6.45
C MET A 221 11.90 -17.45 -6.95
N GLN A 222 11.78 -17.23 -8.26
CA GLN A 222 11.83 -15.87 -8.82
C GLN A 222 10.66 -15.03 -8.29
N ASN A 223 9.47 -15.61 -8.18
CA ASN A 223 8.33 -14.94 -7.56
C ASN A 223 8.59 -14.57 -6.09
N LEU A 224 9.27 -15.42 -5.31
CA LEU A 224 9.63 -15.10 -3.93
C LEU A 224 10.56 -13.89 -3.84
N VAL A 225 11.59 -13.85 -4.68
CA VAL A 225 12.56 -12.74 -4.71
C VAL A 225 11.89 -11.43 -5.08
N GLU A 226 11.06 -11.44 -6.13
CA GLU A 226 10.34 -10.23 -6.56
C GLU A 226 9.25 -9.81 -5.57
N ALA A 227 8.52 -10.78 -5.00
CA ALA A 227 7.57 -10.52 -3.93
C ALA A 227 8.25 -9.88 -2.73
N LEU A 228 9.42 -10.39 -2.31
CA LEU A 228 10.19 -9.83 -1.20
C LEU A 228 10.60 -8.39 -1.50
N ALA A 229 11.11 -8.13 -2.70
CA ALA A 229 11.48 -6.78 -3.12
C ALA A 229 10.27 -5.81 -3.13
N ARG A 230 9.09 -6.26 -3.57
CA ARG A 230 7.85 -5.47 -3.50
C ARG A 230 7.40 -5.22 -2.07
N THR A 231 7.41 -6.25 -1.21
CA THR A 231 6.96 -6.11 0.20
C THR A 231 7.87 -5.18 1.00
N LEU A 232 9.18 -5.18 0.72
CA LEU A 232 10.15 -4.28 1.36
C LEU A 232 10.08 -2.83 0.84
N ALA A 233 9.46 -2.60 -0.32
CA ALA A 233 9.42 -1.28 -0.94
C ALA A 233 8.28 -0.42 -0.37
N ASP A 234 8.61 0.82 -0.01
CA ASP A 234 7.66 1.80 0.56
C ASP A 234 6.38 1.98 -0.29
N ASP A 235 6.49 1.90 -1.62
CA ASP A 235 5.39 2.07 -2.58
C ASP A 235 5.20 0.83 -3.49
N GLY A 236 5.81 -0.30 -3.14
CA GLY A 236 5.77 -1.53 -3.93
C GLY A 236 6.67 -1.52 -5.18
N ARG A 237 7.39 -0.43 -5.48
CA ARG A 237 8.35 -0.36 -6.60
C ARG A 237 9.77 -0.61 -6.13
N PHE A 238 10.50 -1.43 -6.87
CA PHE A 238 11.91 -1.71 -6.63
C PHE A 238 12.71 -1.50 -7.90
N PHE A 239 13.98 -1.13 -7.74
CA PHE A 239 14.88 -0.96 -8.86
C PHE A 239 15.71 -2.23 -9.09
N ARG A 240 15.61 -2.80 -10.30
CA ARG A 240 16.44 -3.95 -10.67
C ARG A 240 17.73 -3.49 -11.36
N ILE A 241 18.85 -3.70 -10.69
CA ILE A 241 20.19 -3.54 -11.27
C ILE A 241 20.48 -4.76 -12.16
N ARG A 242 21.02 -4.53 -13.35
CA ARG A 242 20.88 -5.44 -14.49
C ARG A 242 22.22 -5.81 -15.11
N THR A 243 23.15 -6.41 -14.38
CA THR A 243 24.61 -6.55 -14.66
C THR A 243 25.10 -7.06 -16.04
N HIS A 244 24.26 -7.25 -17.06
CA HIS A 244 24.65 -7.80 -18.35
C HIS A 244 25.17 -6.74 -19.34
N GLY A 245 26.49 -6.72 -19.53
CA GLY A 245 27.08 -6.12 -20.73
C GLY A 245 28.61 -6.13 -20.80
N ARG A 246 29.21 -7.25 -21.21
CA ARG A 246 30.66 -7.35 -21.57
C ARG A 246 31.07 -6.46 -22.77
N PHE A 247 30.11 -5.79 -23.42
CA PHE A 247 30.28 -5.02 -24.66
C PHE A 247 29.52 -3.67 -24.67
N GLY A 248 29.51 -2.93 -23.57
CA GLY A 248 29.27 -1.48 -23.61
C GLY A 248 27.82 -0.96 -23.73
N ASP A 249 26.80 -1.82 -23.67
CA ASP A 249 25.38 -1.39 -23.60
C ASP A 249 24.88 -1.15 -22.16
N GLY A 250 25.79 -1.17 -21.18
CA GLY A 250 25.48 -1.01 -19.75
C GLY A 250 25.39 0.45 -19.33
N LYS A 251 24.18 1.02 -19.35
CA LYS A 251 23.80 2.11 -18.42
C LYS A 251 22.56 1.70 -17.66
N GLU A 252 22.74 0.71 -16.82
CA GLU A 252 21.68 0.00 -16.10
C GLU A 252 21.07 0.82 -14.98
N ALA A 253 21.78 1.83 -14.46
CA ALA A 253 21.29 2.77 -13.44
C ALA A 253 20.43 3.92 -14.00
N ASP A 254 20.31 4.06 -15.33
CA ASP A 254 19.59 5.18 -15.97
C ASP A 254 18.09 5.22 -15.64
N GLY A 255 17.53 4.08 -15.19
CA GLY A 255 16.15 3.97 -14.77
C GLY A 255 15.91 4.29 -13.29
N TYR A 256 16.95 4.50 -12.49
CA TYR A 256 16.80 4.68 -11.05
C TYR A 256 16.06 5.99 -10.75
N ASP A 257 14.93 5.87 -10.05
CA ASP A 257 14.01 6.96 -9.73
C ASP A 257 13.92 7.20 -8.20
N GLY A 258 14.84 6.63 -7.44
CA GLY A 258 14.89 6.78 -5.98
C GLY A 258 14.13 5.68 -5.23
N GLU A 259 13.97 4.51 -5.84
CA GLU A 259 13.35 3.35 -5.23
C GLU A 259 14.07 2.98 -3.92
N SER A 260 13.29 2.60 -2.90
CA SER A 260 13.77 2.25 -1.57
C SER A 260 14.39 0.84 -1.50
N VAL A 261 14.18 0.03 -2.54
CA VAL A 261 14.72 -1.34 -2.64
C VAL A 261 15.49 -1.50 -3.94
N LEU A 262 16.70 -2.03 -3.82
CA LEU A 262 17.50 -2.49 -4.95
C LEU A 262 17.40 -4.01 -5.06
N LEU A 263 17.22 -4.52 -6.27
CA LEU A 263 17.22 -5.95 -6.57
C LEU A 263 18.37 -6.26 -7.55
N MET A 264 19.24 -7.21 -7.20
CA MET A 264 20.43 -7.55 -7.99
C MET A 264 20.75 -9.04 -7.98
N THR A 265 21.46 -9.49 -9.02
CA THR A 265 21.94 -10.87 -9.17
C THR A 265 23.36 -11.02 -8.62
N ALA A 266 23.61 -12.13 -7.93
CA ALA A 266 24.92 -12.48 -7.38
C ALA A 266 25.89 -13.07 -8.43
N ASP A 267 25.34 -13.57 -9.55
CA ASP A 267 26.08 -14.35 -10.55
C ASP A 267 27.16 -13.52 -11.28
N ASP A 268 27.11 -12.19 -11.16
CA ASP A 268 28.01 -11.25 -11.82
C ASP A 268 28.72 -10.33 -10.81
N LEU A 269 29.20 -10.86 -9.68
CA LEU A 269 29.96 -10.06 -8.69
C LEU A 269 31.15 -9.30 -9.33
N ASP A 270 31.75 -9.88 -10.38
CA ASP A 270 32.79 -9.26 -11.23
C ASP A 270 32.34 -7.99 -11.95
N LEU A 271 31.04 -7.85 -12.22
CA LEU A 271 30.45 -6.71 -12.91
C LEU A 271 29.83 -5.70 -11.94
N TRP A 272 29.78 -6.01 -10.63
CA TRP A 272 29.27 -5.06 -9.63
C TRP A 272 30.14 -3.80 -9.59
N GLY A 273 31.44 -3.90 -9.83
CA GLY A 273 32.33 -2.75 -10.00
C GLY A 273 33.58 -3.15 -10.78
N ALA A 274 34.16 -2.22 -11.54
CA ALA A 274 35.39 -2.51 -12.27
C ALA A 274 36.62 -2.42 -11.34
N HIS A 275 37.65 -3.19 -11.69
CA HIS A 275 38.87 -3.37 -10.90
C HIS A 275 40.07 -2.69 -11.59
N PHE A 276 41.11 -2.37 -10.81
CA PHE A 276 42.39 -1.88 -11.31
C PHE A 276 43.11 -2.93 -12.17
N SER A 277 43.22 -2.69 -13.47
CA SER A 277 44.15 -3.44 -14.35
C SER A 277 45.07 -2.44 -15.02
N LEU A 278 46.39 -2.65 -14.90
CA LEU A 278 47.42 -1.90 -15.64
C LEU A 278 47.41 -0.37 -15.43
N GLY A 279 47.07 0.10 -14.22
CA GLY A 279 47.24 1.50 -13.84
C GLY A 279 46.15 2.47 -14.32
N PHE A 280 45.03 1.95 -14.83
CA PHE A 280 43.84 2.74 -15.16
C PHE A 280 42.67 2.30 -14.26
N GLU A 281 41.98 3.29 -13.69
CA GLU A 281 40.74 3.10 -12.95
C GLU A 281 39.60 2.97 -13.96
N GLU A 282 39.13 1.74 -14.19
CA GLU A 282 37.91 1.52 -14.93
C GLU A 282 36.73 1.61 -13.95
N SER A 283 35.65 2.29 -14.33
CA SER A 283 34.39 2.30 -13.58
C SER A 283 33.43 1.28 -14.20
N GLY A 284 32.86 0.40 -13.38
CA GLY A 284 31.84 -0.56 -13.80
C GLY A 284 30.45 0.10 -13.88
N PRO A 285 29.39 -0.66 -14.21
CA PRO A 285 28.01 -0.16 -14.30
C PRO A 285 27.50 0.55 -13.03
N MET A 286 28.00 0.16 -11.85
CA MET A 286 27.68 0.76 -10.55
C MET A 286 28.80 1.67 -10.01
N GLY A 287 29.80 2.00 -10.83
CA GLY A 287 30.98 2.76 -10.42
C GLY A 287 32.16 1.88 -10.00
N THR A 288 32.87 2.32 -8.98
CA THR A 288 34.03 1.63 -8.40
C THR A 288 33.60 0.54 -7.41
N LEU A 289 34.52 -0.35 -7.00
CA LEU A 289 34.25 -1.27 -5.90
C LEU A 289 33.90 -0.55 -4.59
N THR A 290 34.47 0.63 -4.36
CA THR A 290 34.13 1.47 -3.21
C THR A 290 32.66 1.87 -3.25
N ASP A 291 32.14 2.29 -4.42
CA ASP A 291 30.73 2.67 -4.57
C ASP A 291 29.77 1.52 -4.26
N VAL A 292 30.11 0.31 -4.71
CA VAL A 292 29.35 -0.93 -4.40
C VAL A 292 29.31 -1.19 -2.90
N PHE A 293 30.43 -0.99 -2.21
CA PHE A 293 30.48 -1.19 -0.76
C PHE A 293 29.79 -0.08 0.02
N THR A 294 29.85 1.16 -0.45
CA THR A 294 29.04 2.26 0.08
C THR A 294 27.55 1.96 -0.08
N MET A 295 27.13 1.36 -1.21
CA MET A 295 25.76 0.92 -1.45
C MET A 295 25.33 -0.20 -0.47
N LEU A 296 26.22 -1.14 -0.14
CA LEU A 296 25.95 -2.25 0.79
C LEU A 296 26.23 -1.94 2.26
N SER A 297 26.77 -0.75 2.57
CA SER A 297 27.08 -0.36 3.94
C SER A 297 25.81 -0.32 4.79
N ALA A 298 25.86 -0.98 5.95
CA ALA A 298 24.77 -0.96 6.94
C ALA A 298 24.47 0.45 7.43
N ARG A 299 25.48 1.34 7.43
CA ARG A 299 25.33 2.78 7.69
C ARG A 299 25.37 3.54 6.36
N PRO A 300 24.24 4.10 5.92
CA PRO A 300 24.16 4.78 4.63
C PRO A 300 25.04 6.02 4.56
N GLU A 301 25.98 6.00 3.62
CA GLU A 301 26.72 7.19 3.19
C GLU A 301 26.26 7.60 1.78
N PRO A 302 26.48 8.87 1.37
CA PRO A 302 26.21 9.33 0.02
C PRO A 302 26.91 8.46 -1.03
N CYS A 303 26.13 7.61 -1.71
CA CYS A 303 26.60 6.78 -2.82
C CYS A 303 26.13 7.42 -4.13
N ARG A 304 27.03 8.10 -4.85
CA ARG A 304 26.71 8.83 -6.08
C ARG A 304 27.17 8.07 -7.30
N ILE A 305 26.25 7.83 -8.22
CA ILE A 305 26.52 7.13 -9.48
C ILE A 305 26.21 8.03 -10.67
N THR A 306 26.91 7.80 -11.79
CA THR A 306 26.75 8.60 -13.01
C THR A 306 25.88 7.87 -14.03
N THR A 307 24.80 8.51 -14.49
CA THR A 307 23.84 8.00 -15.49
C THR A 307 23.91 8.81 -16.79
N THR A 308 23.22 8.43 -17.87
CA THR A 308 23.00 9.32 -19.04
C THR A 308 22.26 10.61 -18.67
N HIS A 309 21.51 10.59 -17.57
CA HIS A 309 20.69 11.71 -17.12
C HIS A 309 21.42 12.63 -16.12
N GLY A 310 22.66 12.30 -15.75
CA GLY A 310 23.49 13.05 -14.81
C GLY A 310 23.90 12.21 -13.61
N GLN A 311 24.57 12.84 -12.64
CA GLN A 311 24.83 12.20 -11.37
C GLN A 311 23.54 12.09 -10.56
N THR A 312 23.32 10.93 -9.94
CA THR A 312 22.24 10.63 -9.00
C THR A 312 22.81 9.99 -7.74
N GLN A 313 22.02 9.88 -6.67
CA GLN A 313 22.43 9.27 -5.40
C GLN A 313 21.49 8.11 -5.05
N LEU A 314 22.05 6.97 -4.66
CA LEU A 314 21.28 5.83 -4.17
C LEU A 314 20.79 6.10 -2.74
N ILE A 315 19.48 5.99 -2.54
CA ILE A 315 18.79 6.27 -1.28
C ILE A 315 18.07 5.06 -0.68
N HIS A 316 18.34 3.87 -1.23
CA HIS A 316 17.69 2.63 -0.83
C HIS A 316 17.92 2.29 0.65
N LYS A 317 16.90 1.66 1.22
CA LYS A 317 16.85 1.08 2.57
C LYS A 317 17.25 -0.40 2.56
N HIS A 318 16.90 -1.09 1.47
CA HIS A 318 17.14 -2.52 1.34
C HIS A 318 17.82 -2.87 0.02
N THR A 319 18.68 -3.87 0.08
CA THR A 319 19.21 -4.54 -1.11
C THR A 319 18.84 -6.02 -1.04
N VAL A 320 18.14 -6.51 -2.05
CA VAL A 320 17.90 -7.95 -2.24
C VAL A 320 18.88 -8.44 -3.29
N ILE A 321 19.86 -9.22 -2.86
CA ILE A 321 20.77 -9.95 -3.73
C ILE A 321 20.24 -11.36 -3.86
N PHE A 322 20.12 -11.89 -5.07
CA PHE A 322 19.76 -13.28 -5.27
C PHE A 322 20.70 -13.96 -6.25
N GLY A 323 20.93 -15.25 -6.07
CA GLY A 323 21.75 -16.00 -7.01
C GLY A 323 21.83 -17.47 -6.67
N THR A 324 22.53 -18.19 -7.53
CA THR A 324 22.58 -19.65 -7.48
C THR A 324 23.71 -20.19 -6.59
N GLN A 325 24.72 -19.36 -6.36
CA GLN A 325 25.90 -19.70 -5.60
C GLN A 325 25.57 -20.01 -4.13
N PRO A 326 26.19 -21.04 -3.51
CA PRO A 326 26.10 -21.21 -2.07
C PRO A 326 26.58 -19.96 -1.33
N PHE A 327 25.83 -19.52 -0.32
CA PHE A 327 26.11 -18.28 0.41
C PHE A 327 27.58 -18.20 0.89
N GLU A 328 28.16 -19.29 1.37
CA GLU A 328 29.55 -19.28 1.84
C GLU A 328 30.58 -18.96 0.76
N ARG A 329 30.33 -19.44 -0.46
CA ARG A 329 31.20 -19.15 -1.59
C ARG A 329 31.01 -17.70 -2.06
N PHE A 330 29.76 -17.23 -2.05
CA PHE A 330 29.44 -15.84 -2.36
C PHE A 330 30.08 -14.88 -1.34
N ARG A 331 29.92 -15.16 -0.05
CA ARG A 331 30.53 -14.45 1.08
C ARG A 331 32.04 -14.37 0.95
N ALA A 332 32.73 -15.48 0.72
CA ALA A 332 34.18 -15.49 0.54
C ALA A 332 34.62 -14.64 -0.67
N SER A 333 33.84 -14.66 -1.76
CA SER A 333 34.12 -13.84 -2.95
C SER A 333 33.93 -12.35 -2.68
N LEU A 334 32.90 -12.00 -1.91
CA LEU A 334 32.61 -10.63 -1.50
C LEU A 334 33.69 -10.10 -0.52
N GLU A 335 34.09 -10.92 0.45
CA GLU A 335 35.12 -10.60 1.43
C GLU A 335 36.50 -10.42 0.78
N TYR A 336 36.83 -11.23 -0.21
CA TYR A 336 38.01 -11.02 -1.06
C TYR A 336 38.01 -9.64 -1.71
N ARG A 337 36.86 -9.17 -2.24
CA ARG A 337 36.76 -7.84 -2.84
C ARG A 337 36.84 -6.72 -1.81
N TYR A 338 36.24 -6.90 -0.64
CA TYR A 338 36.40 -5.96 0.47
C TYR A 338 37.87 -5.76 0.80
N ALA A 339 38.67 -6.84 0.84
CA ALA A 339 40.10 -6.76 1.11
C ALA A 339 40.91 -5.99 0.05
N MET A 340 40.35 -5.74 -1.13
CA MET A 340 41.01 -4.96 -2.19
C MET A 340 40.97 -3.46 -1.93
N VAL A 341 39.97 -2.98 -1.17
CA VAL A 341 39.74 -1.54 -0.96
C VAL A 341 39.63 -1.16 0.53
N ILE A 342 39.45 -2.13 1.42
CA ILE A 342 39.36 -1.96 2.87
C ILE A 342 40.49 -2.74 3.55
N LYS A 343 41.25 -2.04 4.40
CA LYS A 343 42.44 -2.58 5.10
C LYS A 343 42.10 -3.67 6.14
N ASP A 344 40.89 -3.64 6.69
CA ASP A 344 40.36 -4.63 7.64
C ASP A 344 38.99 -5.13 7.16
N ALA A 345 39.03 -6.05 6.21
CA ALA A 345 37.86 -6.57 5.51
C ALA A 345 37.17 -7.74 6.24
N HIS A 346 37.78 -8.27 7.30
CA HIS A 346 37.26 -9.44 8.00
C HIS A 346 35.88 -9.16 8.59
N GLY A 347 34.90 -10.00 8.27
CA GLY A 347 33.53 -9.87 8.76
C GLY A 347 32.71 -8.73 8.13
N GLN A 348 33.27 -7.97 7.18
CA GLN A 348 32.52 -6.94 6.46
C GLN A 348 31.37 -7.55 5.64
N ALA A 349 31.61 -8.71 5.02
CA ALA A 349 30.57 -9.40 4.26
C ALA A 349 29.39 -9.84 5.15
N ALA A 350 29.67 -10.31 6.37
CA ALA A 350 28.64 -10.71 7.33
C ALA A 350 27.87 -9.51 7.90
N ALA A 351 28.57 -8.39 8.14
CA ALA A 351 27.96 -7.13 8.56
C ALA A 351 27.07 -6.52 7.46
N SER A 352 27.51 -6.59 6.20
CA SER A 352 26.77 -6.08 5.05
C SER A 352 25.64 -7.00 4.59
N LEU A 353 25.66 -8.30 4.93
CA LEU A 353 24.60 -9.26 4.55
C LEU A 353 24.04 -9.94 5.81
N PRO A 354 23.32 -9.20 6.66
CA PRO A 354 22.84 -9.74 7.93
C PRO A 354 21.77 -10.83 7.78
N ILE A 355 21.13 -10.95 6.61
CA ILE A 355 20.04 -11.91 6.38
C ILE A 355 20.32 -12.76 5.15
N VAL A 356 20.24 -14.07 5.33
CA VAL A 356 20.43 -15.06 4.29
C VAL A 356 19.19 -15.94 4.22
N VAL A 357 18.65 -16.12 3.02
CA VAL A 357 17.44 -16.88 2.74
C VAL A 357 17.75 -18.00 1.76
N PRO A 358 18.18 -19.18 2.23
CA PRO A 358 18.27 -20.37 1.39
C PRO A 358 16.88 -20.84 0.97
N VAL A 359 16.68 -21.03 -0.33
CA VAL A 359 15.44 -21.48 -0.93
C VAL A 359 15.65 -22.84 -1.59
N ASP A 360 14.69 -23.73 -1.43
CA ASP A 360 14.62 -25.00 -2.15
C ASP A 360 13.23 -25.21 -2.78
N ALA A 361 13.01 -26.38 -3.37
CA ALA A 361 11.76 -26.68 -4.09
C ALA A 361 10.51 -26.64 -3.20
N SER A 362 10.65 -26.85 -1.89
CA SER A 362 9.54 -27.02 -0.94
C SER A 362 9.38 -25.87 0.04
N GLY A 363 10.41 -25.03 0.19
CA GLY A 363 10.45 -24.03 1.23
C GLY A 363 11.67 -23.14 1.22
N PHE A 364 11.79 -22.34 2.26
CA PHE A 364 12.96 -21.52 2.53
C PHE A 364 13.22 -21.46 4.04
N THR A 365 14.45 -21.11 4.41
CA THR A 365 14.81 -20.81 5.80
C THR A 365 15.25 -19.36 5.91
N VAL A 366 15.05 -18.74 7.08
CA VAL A 366 15.59 -17.41 7.36
C VAL A 366 16.76 -17.54 8.33
N ASN A 367 17.95 -17.17 7.86
CA ASN A 367 19.18 -17.18 8.65
C ASN A 367 19.57 -15.73 8.94
N VAL A 368 19.78 -15.40 10.21
CA VAL A 368 20.16 -14.06 10.66
C VAL A 368 21.55 -14.11 11.24
N SER A 369 22.39 -13.13 10.91
CA SER A 369 23.75 -13.01 11.47
C SER A 369 23.69 -13.10 13.00
N SER A 370 24.56 -13.91 13.61
CA SER A 370 24.58 -14.16 15.05
C SER A 370 24.82 -12.89 15.87
N ARG A 371 25.55 -11.92 15.30
CA ARG A 371 25.71 -10.56 15.85
C ARG A 371 24.36 -9.95 16.18
N PHE A 372 23.48 -9.90 15.19
CA PHE A 372 22.16 -9.31 15.35
C PHE A 372 21.23 -10.28 16.08
N ALA A 373 21.24 -11.58 15.79
CA ALA A 373 20.32 -12.55 16.38
C ALA A 373 20.42 -12.65 17.91
N THR A 374 21.64 -12.59 18.46
CA THR A 374 21.91 -12.87 19.88
C THR A 374 22.53 -11.70 20.64
N GLY A 375 22.98 -10.65 19.96
CA GLY A 375 23.66 -9.49 20.56
C GLY A 375 25.04 -9.78 21.16
N ARG A 376 25.48 -11.05 21.18
CA ARG A 376 26.76 -11.52 21.77
C ARG A 376 27.47 -12.60 20.93
N GLY A 377 26.97 -12.91 19.73
CA GLY A 377 27.50 -13.97 18.87
C GLY A 377 28.73 -13.56 18.06
N GLU A 378 29.40 -14.55 17.45
CA GLU A 378 30.50 -14.32 16.52
C GLU A 378 30.06 -13.39 15.37
N LEU A 379 30.97 -12.51 14.93
CA LEU A 379 30.67 -11.56 13.85
C LEU A 379 30.33 -12.26 12.52
N ASP A 380 30.77 -13.50 12.35
CA ASP A 380 30.71 -14.24 11.09
C ASP A 380 29.73 -15.43 11.10
N GLY A 381 28.98 -15.62 12.19
CA GLY A 381 28.01 -16.71 12.32
C GLY A 381 26.61 -16.33 11.83
N TYR A 382 25.78 -17.35 11.58
CA TYR A 382 24.35 -17.19 11.29
C TYR A 382 23.54 -18.17 12.12
N VAL A 383 22.41 -17.70 12.65
CA VAL A 383 21.44 -18.51 13.38
C VAL A 383 20.22 -18.72 12.49
N THR A 384 19.86 -19.98 12.26
CA THR A 384 18.61 -20.33 11.56
C THR A 384 17.44 -20.07 12.50
N SER A 385 16.50 -19.25 12.06
CA SER A 385 15.25 -18.99 12.79
C SER A 385 14.29 -20.16 12.63
N GLU A 386 13.66 -20.31 11.46
CA GLU A 386 12.69 -21.37 11.16
C GLU A 386 12.67 -21.71 9.68
N ARG A 387 12.00 -22.83 9.33
CA ARG A 387 11.77 -23.28 7.95
C ARG A 387 10.31 -23.05 7.56
N TYR A 388 10.12 -22.38 6.44
CA TYR A 388 8.81 -21.98 5.92
C TYR A 388 8.51 -22.69 4.60
N ARG A 389 7.26 -23.07 4.38
CA ARG A 389 6.81 -23.72 3.13
C ARG A 389 6.68 -22.68 2.01
N LEU A 390 7.11 -23.01 0.79
CA LEU A 390 6.99 -22.15 -0.39
C LEU A 390 5.78 -22.55 -1.24
N VAL A 391 4.79 -21.66 -1.38
CA VAL A 391 3.54 -21.93 -2.14
C VAL A 391 3.17 -20.86 -3.17
N LEU A 392 4.02 -19.88 -3.43
CA LEU A 392 3.68 -18.71 -4.26
C LEU A 392 3.18 -19.06 -5.66
N ALA A 393 3.82 -19.97 -6.39
CA ALA A 393 3.37 -20.30 -7.75
C ALA A 393 1.99 -20.96 -7.75
N ASP A 394 1.71 -21.85 -6.81
CA ASP A 394 0.41 -22.51 -6.68
C ASP A 394 -0.67 -21.51 -6.29
N ALA A 395 -0.34 -20.61 -5.37
CA ALA A 395 -1.25 -19.58 -4.88
C ALA A 395 -1.58 -18.53 -5.96
N VAL A 396 -0.59 -18.05 -6.70
CA VAL A 396 -0.77 -17.14 -7.85
C VAL A 396 -1.56 -17.83 -8.98
N LYS A 397 -1.32 -19.12 -9.21
CA LYS A 397 -2.09 -19.90 -10.18
C LYS A 397 -3.55 -20.05 -9.74
N ALA A 398 -3.80 -20.33 -8.46
CA ALA A 398 -5.15 -20.45 -7.91
C ALA A 398 -5.91 -19.11 -7.94
N ALA A 399 -5.22 -17.99 -7.71
CA ALA A 399 -5.80 -16.65 -7.79
C ALA A 399 -6.38 -16.31 -9.19
N ARG A 400 -6.00 -17.04 -10.25
CA ARG A 400 -6.61 -16.89 -11.58
C ARG A 400 -8.09 -17.27 -11.62
N ALA A 401 -8.56 -18.08 -10.67
CA ALA A 401 -9.97 -18.43 -10.54
C ALA A 401 -10.82 -17.31 -9.90
N LEU A 402 -10.17 -16.29 -9.31
CA LEU A 402 -10.86 -15.13 -8.74
C LEU A 402 -11.25 -14.12 -9.83
N PRO A 403 -12.29 -13.30 -9.57
CA PRO A 403 -12.61 -12.12 -10.38
C PRO A 403 -11.38 -11.23 -10.59
N GLU A 404 -11.33 -10.53 -11.74
CA GLU A 404 -10.18 -9.67 -12.09
C GLU A 404 -9.98 -8.52 -11.10
N SER A 405 -11.07 -7.99 -10.52
CA SER A 405 -11.04 -6.96 -9.48
C SER A 405 -10.30 -7.39 -8.22
N ASP A 406 -10.40 -8.67 -7.85
CA ASP A 406 -9.94 -9.19 -6.55
C ASP A 406 -8.58 -9.87 -6.67
N ARG A 407 -8.16 -10.21 -7.90
CA ARG A 407 -6.94 -10.97 -8.17
C ARG A 407 -5.68 -10.24 -7.72
N ALA A 408 -5.57 -8.95 -7.99
CA ALA A 408 -4.38 -8.17 -7.66
C ALA A 408 -4.20 -8.05 -6.14
N GLU A 409 -5.29 -7.78 -5.42
CA GLU A 409 -5.31 -7.71 -3.96
C GLU A 409 -4.96 -9.07 -3.33
N ALA A 410 -5.59 -10.16 -3.79
CA ALA A 410 -5.31 -11.51 -3.29
C ALA A 410 -3.85 -11.92 -3.52
N VAL A 411 -3.27 -11.60 -4.69
CA VAL A 411 -1.85 -11.88 -4.97
C VAL A 411 -0.94 -11.07 -4.04
N ALA A 412 -1.21 -9.77 -3.87
CA ALA A 412 -0.43 -8.91 -2.98
C ALA A 412 -0.48 -9.40 -1.53
N GLU A 413 -1.65 -9.83 -1.05
CA GLU A 413 -1.81 -10.38 0.30
C GLU A 413 -1.04 -11.69 0.49
N ILE A 414 -1.09 -12.59 -0.49
CA ILE A 414 -0.34 -13.86 -0.45
C ILE A 414 1.17 -13.60 -0.48
N GLU A 415 1.63 -12.68 -1.33
CA GLU A 415 3.02 -12.25 -1.37
C GLU A 415 3.47 -11.74 0.00
N ALA A 416 2.72 -10.80 0.59
CA ALA A 416 3.02 -10.23 1.91
C ALA A 416 3.07 -11.31 3.00
N ARG A 417 2.11 -12.26 3.01
CA ARG A 417 2.09 -13.37 3.98
C ARG A 417 3.28 -14.31 3.81
N GLN A 418 3.67 -14.61 2.57
CA GLN A 418 4.80 -15.50 2.29
C GLN A 418 6.13 -14.88 2.70
N THR A 419 6.30 -13.57 2.49
CA THR A 419 7.55 -12.85 2.75
C THR A 419 7.64 -12.29 4.16
N ALA A 420 6.53 -12.22 4.90
CA ALA A 420 6.48 -11.70 6.28
C ALA A 420 7.60 -12.22 7.19
N PRO A 421 7.96 -13.52 7.23
CA PRO A 421 9.06 -13.98 8.09
C PRO A 421 10.42 -13.37 7.75
N ILE A 422 10.68 -13.10 6.46
CA ILE A 422 11.91 -12.48 6.00
C ILE A 422 11.90 -10.98 6.37
N VAL A 423 10.76 -10.31 6.18
CA VAL A 423 10.57 -8.89 6.52
C VAL A 423 10.72 -8.68 8.03
N THR A 424 10.06 -9.48 8.85
CA THR A 424 10.16 -9.40 10.32
C THR A 424 11.59 -9.60 10.82
N ALA A 425 12.35 -10.52 10.21
CA ALA A 425 13.77 -10.65 10.50
C ALA A 425 14.57 -9.40 10.08
N GLY A 426 14.22 -8.82 8.92
CA GLY A 426 14.72 -7.53 8.44
C GLY A 426 14.54 -6.40 9.43
N ASP A 427 13.30 -6.20 9.88
CA ASP A 427 12.93 -5.15 10.81
C ASP A 427 13.65 -5.33 12.15
N SER A 428 13.70 -6.57 12.66
CA SER A 428 14.42 -6.89 13.91
C SER A 428 15.92 -6.60 13.81
N VAL A 429 16.53 -6.84 12.64
CA VAL A 429 17.94 -6.49 12.39
C VAL A 429 18.10 -4.98 12.31
N ALA A 430 17.21 -4.28 11.60
CA ALA A 430 17.25 -2.82 11.47
C ALA A 430 17.16 -2.12 12.82
N GLU A 431 16.24 -2.56 13.69
CA GLU A 431 16.10 -2.05 15.06
C GLU A 431 17.39 -2.23 15.85
N ARG A 432 18.01 -3.41 15.80
CA ARG A 432 19.27 -3.68 16.52
C ARG A 432 20.45 -2.87 15.97
N MET A 433 20.52 -2.68 14.65
CA MET A 433 21.51 -1.82 14.02
C MET A 433 21.35 -0.36 14.48
N ALA A 434 20.11 0.14 14.60
CA ALA A 434 19.83 1.48 15.08
C ALA A 434 20.10 1.63 16.59
N ASP A 435 19.82 0.59 17.38
CA ASP A 435 20.07 0.59 18.83
C ASP A 435 21.57 0.63 19.15
N GLU A 436 22.42 -0.06 18.38
CA GLU A 436 23.89 0.03 18.51
C GLU A 436 24.41 1.48 18.40
N ASP A 437 23.69 2.36 17.69
CA ASP A 437 24.06 3.76 17.48
C ASP A 437 23.62 4.70 18.61
N SER A 438 22.74 4.25 19.51
CA SER A 438 22.18 5.06 20.60
C SER A 438 22.78 4.76 21.98
N ILE A 439 23.59 3.70 22.09
CA ILE A 439 24.18 3.28 23.36
C ILE A 439 25.21 4.31 23.83
N THR A 440 24.97 4.86 25.01
CA THR A 440 25.94 5.71 25.69
C THR A 440 27.14 4.88 26.16
N LYS A 441 28.28 5.55 26.39
CA LYS A 441 29.49 4.89 26.91
C LYS A 441 29.21 4.13 28.21
N GLU A 442 28.38 4.70 29.07
CA GLU A 442 27.98 4.13 30.36
C GLU A 442 27.14 2.85 30.18
N GLU A 443 26.17 2.85 29.27
CA GLU A 443 25.37 1.67 28.93
C GLU A 443 26.21 0.58 28.26
N TYR A 444 27.16 0.96 27.39
CA TYR A 444 28.12 0.04 26.79
C TYR A 444 28.93 -0.66 27.89
N LEU A 445 29.53 0.10 28.82
CA LEU A 445 30.32 -0.47 29.91
C LEU A 445 29.48 -1.33 30.87
N ALA A 446 28.21 -0.97 31.10
CA ALA A 446 27.30 -1.76 31.92
C ALA A 446 27.00 -3.14 31.31
N ARG A 447 26.84 -3.22 29.98
CA ARG A 447 26.59 -4.49 29.25
C ARG A 447 27.74 -5.50 29.36
N PHE A 448 28.94 -5.02 29.67
CA PHE A 448 30.16 -5.79 29.84
C PHE A 448 30.68 -5.77 31.29
N SER A 449 29.81 -5.46 32.26
CA SER A 449 30.16 -5.45 33.69
C SER A 449 30.52 -6.84 34.25
N ASP A 450 30.18 -7.90 33.51
CA ASP A 450 30.53 -9.30 33.75
C ASP A 450 31.91 -9.69 33.19
N ILE A 451 32.63 -8.79 32.50
CA ILE A 451 34.00 -9.06 32.04
C ILE A 451 34.88 -9.48 33.22
N SER A 452 35.53 -10.63 33.08
CA SER A 452 36.38 -11.28 34.09
C SER A 452 35.64 -11.93 35.27
N GLN A 453 34.31 -12.05 35.22
CA GLN A 453 33.59 -12.92 36.15
C GLN A 453 33.63 -14.38 35.67
N PRO A 454 33.79 -15.36 36.58
CA PRO A 454 33.78 -16.77 36.21
C PRO A 454 32.38 -17.18 35.70
N ILE A 455 32.34 -17.84 34.54
CA ILE A 455 31.12 -18.44 33.99
C ILE A 455 30.67 -19.53 34.96
N SER A 456 29.56 -19.29 35.67
CA SER A 456 29.05 -20.17 36.71
C SER A 456 28.11 -21.24 36.15
N GLU A 457 28.52 -21.94 35.09
CA GLU A 457 27.87 -23.16 34.61
C GLU A 457 28.93 -24.12 34.04
N PHE A 458 29.71 -24.73 34.95
CA PHE A 458 30.37 -25.99 34.64
C PHE A 458 29.41 -27.12 34.99
N PHE A 459 28.96 -27.83 33.94
CA PHE A 459 28.21 -29.08 34.02
C PHE A 459 28.74 -29.97 35.16
N ALA A 460 27.89 -30.26 36.14
CA ALA A 460 28.07 -31.42 36.99
C ALA A 460 27.92 -32.67 36.09
N PRO A 461 28.90 -33.59 36.04
CA PRO A 461 28.69 -34.85 35.37
C PRO A 461 27.64 -35.64 36.16
N THR A 462 26.49 -35.90 35.53
CA THR A 462 25.55 -36.92 35.99
C THR A 462 26.27 -38.26 36.04
N ARG A 463 26.67 -38.67 37.25
CA ARG A 463 26.95 -40.07 37.56
C ARG A 463 25.62 -40.79 37.68
N ASP A 464 25.20 -41.46 36.62
CA ASP A 464 24.36 -42.65 36.73
C ASP A 464 25.12 -43.83 36.11
N SER A 465 25.73 -44.61 37.00
CA SER A 465 26.02 -46.03 36.79
C SER A 465 26.21 -46.66 38.17
N GLN A 466 25.09 -47.13 38.75
CA GLN A 466 24.96 -48.44 39.38
C GLN A 466 23.49 -48.79 39.58
#